data_AF-A0A7X7GSZ7-F1
#
_entry.id   AF-A0A7X7GSZ7-F1
#
_cell.length_a   1.000
_cell.length_b   1.000
_cell.length_c   1.000
_cell.angle_alpha   90.00
_cell.angle_beta   90.00
_cell.angle_gamma   90.00
#
_symmetry.space_group_name_H-M   'P 1'
#
loop_
_entity.id
_entity.type
_entity.pdbx_description
1 polymer ?
#
loop_
_entity_poly.entity_id
_entity_poly.type
_entity_poly.pdbx_seq_one_letter_code
_entity_poly.pdbx_strand_id
1 'polypeptide(L)'
;MGQVLGKVTKAVDDERGPDVLHRISVPAGWLSEGAAIDVELPRHLSCARCEGGGCDACQRSGALTLRERDEAPEVVSVTLPVSEVGDVVLRIPDAGGLPPPDRPYGRGLLLLRVSVADAPSAGVVRSLAQERPLTISPEERRELIRRSVLVAVGLTVLFVVLLWLAGWL
;
A
#
# COMPACT_ATOMS: atom_id res chain seq x y z
N MET A 1 15.83 -12.38 4.57
CA MET A 1 15.96 -10.99 4.05
C MET A 1 14.57 -10.40 4.00
N GLY A 2 14.29 -9.35 4.79
CA GLY A 2 12.94 -8.79 4.93
C GLY A 2 12.52 -8.04 3.67
N GLN A 3 11.47 -8.52 3.01
CA GLN A 3 10.81 -7.81 1.92
C GLN A 3 10.19 -6.52 2.49
N VAL A 4 10.57 -5.35 1.96
CA VAL A 4 10.04 -4.07 2.41
C VAL A 4 8.65 -3.88 1.81
N LEU A 5 7.61 -4.13 2.61
CA LEU A 5 6.19 -4.10 2.21
C LEU A 5 5.58 -2.69 2.12
N GLY A 6 6.40 -1.68 1.82
CA GLY A 6 5.99 -0.27 1.74
C GLY A 6 6.72 0.61 2.77
N LYS A 7 7.00 1.85 2.39
CA LYS A 7 7.67 2.83 3.25
C LYS A 7 6.61 3.55 4.10
N VAL A 8 6.64 3.32 5.41
CA VAL A 8 5.84 4.08 6.38
C VAL A 8 6.43 5.49 6.49
N THR A 9 5.69 6.52 6.06
CA THR A 9 6.15 7.92 6.03
C THR A 9 5.67 8.77 7.20
N LYS A 10 4.71 8.28 7.99
CA LYS A 10 4.13 8.93 9.18
C LYS A 10 4.30 8.05 10.41
N ALA A 11 4.37 8.66 11.59
CA ALA A 11 4.51 7.87 12.82
C ALA A 11 3.21 7.12 13.11
N VAL A 12 3.33 5.92 13.71
CA VAL A 12 2.17 5.08 14.10
C VAL A 12 1.26 5.81 15.09
N ASP A 13 1.77 6.79 15.80
CA ASP A 13 1.07 7.53 16.87
C ASP A 13 0.66 8.95 16.45
N ASP A 14 0.80 9.31 15.17
CA ASP A 14 0.29 10.60 14.69
C ASP A 14 -1.24 10.68 14.86
N GLU A 15 -1.73 11.87 15.21
CA GLU A 15 -3.16 12.14 15.32
C GLU A 15 -3.85 11.89 13.97
N ARG A 16 -4.91 11.08 14.01
CA ARG A 16 -5.63 10.57 12.82
C ARG A 16 -7.09 10.32 13.15
N GLY A 17 -7.89 10.11 12.09
CA GLY A 17 -9.26 9.62 12.22
C GLY A 17 -9.34 8.24 12.90
N PRO A 18 -10.54 7.77 13.25
CA PRO A 18 -10.69 6.53 13.98
C PRO A 18 -10.36 5.30 13.12
N ASP A 19 -9.64 4.35 13.71
CA ASP A 19 -9.25 3.11 13.06
C ASP A 19 -10.47 2.19 12.83
N VAL A 20 -10.46 1.47 11.71
CA VAL A 20 -11.51 0.52 11.30
C VAL A 20 -10.96 -0.89 11.17
N LEU A 21 -11.83 -1.88 11.34
CA LEU A 21 -11.52 -3.30 11.23
C LEU A 21 -12.33 -3.90 10.09
N HIS A 22 -11.62 -4.57 9.18
CA HIS A 22 -12.22 -5.41 8.15
C HIS A 22 -11.64 -6.82 8.25
N ARG A 23 -12.52 -7.81 8.23
CA ARG A 23 -12.15 -9.22 8.28
C ARG A 23 -12.41 -9.82 6.90
N ILE A 24 -11.39 -10.45 6.35
CA ILE A 24 -11.48 -11.17 5.09
C ILE A 24 -10.85 -12.55 5.25
N SER A 25 -11.21 -13.45 4.34
CA SER A 25 -10.59 -14.76 4.23
C SER A 25 -10.02 -14.95 2.82
N VAL A 26 -8.94 -15.71 2.73
CA VAL A 26 -8.26 -16.03 1.47
C VAL A 26 -7.83 -17.51 1.45
N PRO A 27 -7.67 -18.12 0.26
CA PRO A 27 -7.05 -19.44 0.13
C PRO A 27 -5.66 -19.50 0.76
N ALA A 28 -5.34 -20.62 1.42
CA ALA A 28 -4.02 -20.83 2.05
C ALA A 28 -2.85 -20.59 1.09
N GLY A 29 -3.00 -21.00 -0.18
CA GLY A 29 -2.03 -20.79 -1.24
C GLY A 29 -1.63 -19.33 -1.43
N TRP A 30 -2.56 -18.38 -1.22
CA TRP A 30 -2.29 -16.96 -1.40
C TRP A 30 -1.37 -16.39 -0.33
N LEU A 31 -1.48 -16.88 0.92
CA LEU A 31 -0.56 -16.51 2.00
C LEU A 31 0.81 -17.16 1.80
N SER A 32 0.88 -18.43 1.40
CA SER A 32 2.17 -19.08 1.14
C SER A 32 2.93 -18.47 -0.04
N GLU A 33 2.23 -17.93 -1.04
CA GLU A 33 2.82 -17.29 -2.22
C GLU A 33 3.14 -15.79 -2.00
N GLY A 34 2.64 -15.18 -0.92
CA GLY A 34 2.71 -13.72 -0.74
C GLY A 34 1.94 -12.96 -1.83
N ALA A 35 0.73 -13.45 -2.16
CA ALA A 35 -0.03 -12.95 -3.30
C ALA A 35 -0.48 -11.49 -3.14
N ALA A 36 -0.57 -10.79 -4.26
CA ALA A 36 -1.23 -9.50 -4.35
C ALA A 36 -2.75 -9.70 -4.42
N ILE A 37 -3.48 -8.96 -3.61
CA ILE A 37 -4.95 -8.99 -3.57
C ILE A 37 -5.50 -7.58 -3.66
N ASP A 38 -6.66 -7.47 -4.30
CA ASP A 38 -7.49 -6.28 -4.31
C ASP A 38 -8.71 -6.55 -3.44
N VAL A 39 -8.99 -5.64 -2.52
CA VAL A 39 -10.07 -5.74 -1.54
C VAL A 39 -11.03 -4.57 -1.74
N GLU A 40 -12.24 -4.87 -2.20
CA GLU A 40 -13.33 -3.90 -2.25
C GLU A 40 -13.85 -3.63 -0.82
N LEU A 41 -13.73 -2.39 -0.37
CA LEU A 41 -14.15 -2.00 0.97
C LEU A 41 -15.67 -1.77 1.04
N PRO A 42 -16.36 -2.42 1.99
CA PRO A 42 -17.73 -2.08 2.32
C PRO A 42 -17.87 -0.60 2.71
N ARG A 43 -19.06 -0.05 2.47
CA ARG A 43 -19.39 1.33 2.86
C ARG A 43 -19.21 1.59 4.37
N HIS A 44 -19.55 0.60 5.19
CA HIS A 44 -19.45 0.66 6.64
C HIS A 44 -18.50 -0.42 7.13
N LEU A 45 -17.49 -0.03 7.90
CA LEU A 45 -16.57 -0.95 8.56
C LEU A 45 -16.70 -0.90 10.07
N SER A 46 -16.39 -2.01 10.73
CA SER A 46 -16.44 -2.07 12.20
C SER A 46 -15.42 -1.10 12.80
N CYS A 47 -15.81 -0.38 13.85
CA CYS A 47 -14.86 0.42 14.61
C CYS A 47 -13.81 -0.50 15.25
N ALA A 48 -12.52 -0.26 15.00
CA ALA A 48 -11.45 -1.12 15.51
C ALA A 48 -11.34 -1.10 17.04
N ARG A 49 -11.74 0.01 17.68
CA ARG A 49 -11.64 0.17 19.15
C ARG A 49 -12.67 -0.67 19.92
N CYS A 50 -13.88 -0.83 19.38
CA CYS A 50 -14.98 -1.53 20.06
C CYS A 50 -15.43 -2.80 19.33
N GLU A 51 -14.82 -3.11 18.19
CA GLU A 51 -15.13 -4.25 17.32
C GLU A 51 -16.62 -4.41 17.00
N GLY A 52 -17.38 -3.32 16.91
CA GLY A 52 -18.83 -3.33 16.63
C GLY A 52 -19.73 -3.06 17.84
N GLY A 53 -19.19 -3.05 19.07
CA GLY A 53 -20.00 -2.85 20.28
C GLY A 53 -20.51 -1.42 20.52
N GLY A 54 -19.91 -0.43 19.85
CA GLY A 54 -20.21 0.99 20.06
C GLY A 54 -19.35 1.61 21.18
N CYS A 55 -18.67 2.69 20.87
CA CYS A 55 -17.90 3.49 21.82
C CYS A 55 -17.92 4.96 21.41
N ASP A 56 -17.40 5.85 22.26
CA ASP A 56 -17.42 7.29 21.97
C ASP A 56 -16.63 7.66 20.70
N ALA A 57 -15.59 6.89 20.35
CA ALA A 57 -14.81 7.12 19.13
C ALA A 57 -15.61 6.90 17.84
N CYS A 58 -16.65 6.05 17.87
CA CYS A 58 -17.58 5.85 16.75
C CYS A 58 -18.98 6.40 17.06
N GLN A 59 -19.11 7.27 18.08
CA GLN A 59 -20.41 7.84 18.48
C GLN A 59 -21.46 6.76 18.77
N ARG A 60 -21.03 5.62 19.34
CA ARG A 60 -21.87 4.47 19.74
C ARG A 60 -22.54 3.71 18.58
N SER A 61 -22.17 3.97 17.33
CA SER A 61 -22.71 3.23 16.17
C SER A 61 -22.14 1.81 16.03
N GLY A 62 -20.94 1.56 16.58
CA GLY A 62 -20.17 0.33 16.34
C GLY A 62 -19.45 0.28 14.99
N ALA A 63 -19.78 1.17 14.05
CA ALA A 63 -19.24 1.18 12.69
C ALA A 63 -18.96 2.59 12.17
N LEU A 64 -18.00 2.70 11.25
CA LEU A 64 -17.60 3.94 10.62
C LEU A 64 -17.93 3.89 9.13
N THR A 65 -18.54 4.95 8.63
CA THR A 65 -18.84 5.13 7.21
C THR A 65 -17.58 5.61 6.52
N LEU A 66 -17.11 4.87 5.52
CA LEU A 66 -15.91 5.23 4.75
C LEU A 66 -16.23 6.14 3.56
N ARG A 67 -17.44 6.02 3.01
CA ARG A 67 -17.86 6.70 1.78
C ARG A 67 -19.35 7.01 1.77
N GLU A 68 -19.73 7.97 0.94
CA GLU A 68 -21.13 8.29 0.71
C GLU A 68 -21.85 7.19 -0.09
N ARG A 69 -23.19 7.24 -0.09
CA ARG A 69 -24.03 6.19 -0.69
C ARG A 69 -23.77 6.05 -2.19
N ASP A 70 -23.61 7.17 -2.88
CA ASP A 70 -23.52 7.24 -4.35
C ASP A 70 -22.07 7.20 -4.85
N GLU A 71 -21.09 7.13 -3.94
CA GLU A 71 -19.69 6.97 -4.27
C GLU A 71 -19.36 5.51 -4.62
N ALA A 72 -18.45 5.33 -5.58
CA ALA A 72 -17.97 4.01 -5.95
C ALA A 72 -17.27 3.32 -4.76
N PRO A 73 -17.30 1.97 -4.67
CA PRO A 73 -16.52 1.24 -3.68
C PRO A 73 -15.03 1.58 -3.77
N GLU A 74 -14.43 1.86 -2.62
CA GLU A 74 -12.98 2.03 -2.50
C GLU A 74 -12.31 0.66 -2.62
N VAL A 75 -11.27 0.54 -3.44
CA VAL A 75 -10.50 -0.70 -3.60
C VAL A 75 -9.11 -0.50 -3.02
N VAL A 76 -8.71 -1.39 -2.13
CA VAL A 76 -7.39 -1.38 -1.51
C VAL A 76 -6.56 -2.56 -2.00
N SER A 77 -5.45 -2.26 -2.66
CA SER A 77 -4.49 -3.25 -3.15
C SER A 77 -3.39 -3.50 -2.13
N VAL A 78 -3.20 -4.76 -1.74
CA VAL A 78 -2.15 -5.16 -0.78
C VAL A 78 -1.44 -6.43 -1.22
N THR A 79 -0.14 -6.49 -0.95
CA THR A 79 0.63 -7.72 -1.04
C THR A 79 0.59 -8.43 0.31
N LEU A 80 0.07 -9.65 0.33
CA LEU A 80 0.03 -10.46 1.54
C LEU A 80 1.45 -10.82 1.97
N PRO A 81 1.76 -10.79 3.28
CA PRO A 81 3.02 -11.33 3.77
C PRO A 81 3.01 -12.86 3.63
N VAL A 82 4.18 -13.42 3.29
CA VAL A 82 4.36 -14.88 3.36
C VAL A 82 4.22 -15.32 4.81
N SER A 83 3.24 -16.19 5.10
CA SER A 83 2.95 -16.66 6.46
C SER A 83 2.45 -18.10 6.44
N GLU A 84 2.98 -18.91 7.37
CA GLU A 84 2.52 -20.29 7.62
C GLU A 84 1.51 -20.37 8.77
N VAL A 85 1.31 -19.27 9.51
CA VAL A 85 0.50 -19.23 10.77
C VAL A 85 -0.99 -18.99 10.49
N GLY A 86 -1.39 -18.81 9.22
CA GLY A 86 -2.78 -18.73 8.77
C GLY A 86 -3.50 -17.40 9.02
N ASP A 87 -3.24 -16.73 10.14
CA ASP A 87 -3.87 -15.45 10.48
C ASP A 87 -2.86 -14.30 10.50
N VAL A 88 -3.14 -13.24 9.75
CA VAL A 88 -2.32 -12.02 9.72
C VAL A 88 -3.17 -10.76 9.82
N VAL A 89 -2.59 -9.71 10.39
CA VAL A 89 -3.23 -8.38 10.45
C VAL A 89 -2.35 -7.39 9.73
N LEU A 90 -2.84 -6.86 8.61
CA LEU A 90 -2.21 -5.76 7.90
C LEU A 90 -2.75 -4.43 8.43
N ARG A 91 -1.85 -3.46 8.64
CA ARG A 91 -2.20 -2.09 9.01
C ARG A 91 -2.00 -1.20 7.79
N ILE A 92 -3.10 -0.69 7.24
CA ILE A 92 -3.09 0.11 6.02
C ILE A 92 -3.38 1.56 6.41
N PRO A 93 -2.41 2.48 6.26
CA PRO A 93 -2.60 3.87 6.60
C PRO A 93 -3.59 4.57 5.66
N ASP A 94 -4.20 5.66 6.15
CA ASP A 94 -5.08 6.55 5.39
C ASP A 94 -6.32 5.87 4.74
N ALA A 95 -6.69 4.66 5.20
CA ALA A 95 -7.83 3.87 4.70
C ALA A 95 -8.94 3.65 5.77
N GLY A 96 -8.82 4.31 6.93
CA GLY A 96 -9.78 4.23 8.02
C GLY A 96 -10.85 5.33 8.01
N GLY A 97 -11.44 5.59 9.18
CA GLY A 97 -12.47 6.61 9.33
C GLY A 97 -11.92 8.03 9.13
N LEU A 98 -12.80 8.94 8.69
CA LEU A 98 -12.46 10.36 8.55
C LEU A 98 -12.23 11.00 9.94
N PRO A 99 -11.26 11.92 10.05
CA PRO A 99 -11.10 12.71 11.26
C PRO A 99 -12.25 13.72 11.44
N PRO A 100 -12.39 14.30 12.64
CA PRO A 100 -13.26 15.44 12.85
C PRO A 100 -12.95 16.60 11.87
N PRO A 101 -13.97 17.31 11.36
CA PRO A 101 -13.80 18.32 10.30
C PRO A 101 -12.98 19.55 10.72
N ASP A 102 -12.81 19.77 12.02
CA ASP A 102 -12.02 20.86 12.61
C ASP A 102 -10.53 20.54 12.72
N ARG A 103 -10.09 19.34 12.32
CA ARG A 103 -8.72 18.87 12.50
C ARG A 103 -8.05 18.50 11.17
N PRO A 104 -6.78 18.90 10.96
CA PRO A 104 -6.05 18.65 9.70
C PRO A 104 -5.41 17.25 9.66
N TYR A 105 -6.03 16.25 10.28
CA TYR A 105 -5.46 14.91 10.38
C TYR A 105 -5.74 14.07 9.14
N GLY A 106 -4.99 12.98 8.97
CA GLY A 106 -5.30 11.96 7.97
C GLY A 106 -6.47 11.06 8.41
N ARG A 107 -6.90 10.18 7.49
CA ARG A 107 -7.82 9.08 7.85
C ARG A 107 -7.16 8.13 8.85
N GLY A 108 -7.98 7.39 9.58
CA GLY A 108 -7.50 6.33 10.46
C GLY A 108 -6.80 5.18 9.71
N LEU A 109 -6.38 4.16 10.45
CA LEU A 109 -5.89 2.92 9.89
C LEU A 109 -7.03 1.98 9.52
N LEU A 110 -6.86 1.25 8.43
CA LEU A 110 -7.58 0.01 8.17
C LEU A 110 -6.78 -1.16 8.75
N LEU A 111 -7.36 -1.83 9.74
CA LEU A 111 -6.88 -3.12 10.23
C LEU A 111 -7.53 -4.21 9.40
N LEU A 112 -6.80 -4.73 8.42
CA LEU A 112 -7.25 -5.83 7.58
C LEU A 112 -6.81 -7.15 8.22
N ARG A 113 -7.75 -7.84 8.87
CA ARG A 113 -7.53 -9.17 9.46
C ARG A 113 -7.82 -10.21 8.39
N VAL A 114 -6.80 -10.95 8.01
CA VAL A 114 -6.84 -11.97 6.97
C VAL A 114 -6.73 -13.34 7.64
N SER A 115 -7.70 -14.20 7.37
CA SER A 115 -7.68 -15.61 7.80
C SER A 115 -7.68 -16.57 6.61
N VAL A 116 -7.30 -17.81 6.84
CA VAL A 116 -7.38 -18.88 5.81
C VAL A 116 -8.81 -19.41 5.71
N ALA A 117 -9.28 -19.61 4.48
CA ALA A 117 -10.49 -20.38 4.15
C ALA A 117 -10.35 -21.02 2.76
N ASP A 118 -11.27 -21.91 2.39
CA ASP A 118 -11.24 -22.58 1.07
C ASP A 118 -11.51 -21.63 -0.09
N ALA A 119 -12.27 -20.55 0.15
CA ALA A 119 -12.65 -19.55 -0.83
C ALA A 119 -12.37 -18.13 -0.30
N PRO A 120 -12.02 -17.17 -1.19
CA PRO A 120 -11.86 -15.79 -0.78
C PRO A 120 -13.20 -15.16 -0.38
N SER A 121 -13.16 -14.18 0.51
CA SER A 121 -14.34 -13.36 0.83
C SER A 121 -14.87 -12.61 -0.40
N ALA A 122 -16.16 -12.30 -0.41
CA ALA A 122 -16.75 -11.47 -1.45
C ALA A 122 -16.05 -10.10 -1.53
N GLY A 123 -15.79 -9.62 -2.75
CA GLY A 123 -15.03 -8.38 -2.98
C GLY A 123 -13.51 -8.53 -2.83
N VAL A 124 -13.01 -9.73 -2.56
CA VAL A 124 -11.56 -10.02 -2.53
C VAL A 124 -11.17 -10.80 -3.78
N VAL A 125 -10.29 -10.24 -4.58
CA VAL A 125 -9.77 -10.88 -5.79
C VAL A 125 -8.26 -10.90 -5.79
N ARG A 126 -7.68 -11.94 -6.39
CA ARG A 126 -6.24 -11.98 -6.63
C ARG A 126 -5.91 -10.96 -7.72
N SER A 127 -4.99 -10.05 -7.44
CA SER A 127 -4.56 -9.07 -8.42
C SER A 127 -3.68 -9.76 -9.47
N LEU A 128 -4.12 -9.73 -10.73
CA LEU A 128 -3.36 -10.26 -11.88
C LEU A 128 -2.32 -9.26 -12.38
N ALA A 129 -2.47 -7.98 -12.00
CA ALA A 129 -1.71 -6.86 -12.51
C ALA A 129 -0.95 -6.17 -11.36
N GLN A 130 0.02 -6.88 -10.77
CA GLN A 130 1.12 -6.15 -10.16
C GLN A 130 2.23 -6.10 -11.20
N GLU A 131 2.31 -4.96 -11.92
CA GLU A 131 3.61 -4.49 -12.37
C GLU A 131 4.48 -4.49 -11.11
N ARG A 132 5.37 -5.48 -10.99
CA ARG A 132 6.41 -5.42 -9.97
C ARG A 132 6.99 -4.02 -10.09
N PRO A 133 6.96 -3.18 -9.04
CA PRO A 133 7.93 -2.10 -8.98
C PRO A 133 9.25 -2.84 -9.16
N LEU A 134 9.93 -2.60 -10.29
CA LEU A 134 11.28 -3.08 -10.50
C LEU A 134 12.04 -2.53 -9.30
N THR A 135 12.20 -3.35 -8.27
CA THR A 135 13.14 -3.13 -7.20
C THR A 135 14.47 -3.37 -7.85
N ILE A 136 14.90 -2.39 -8.66
CA ILE A 136 16.23 -2.37 -9.25
C ILE A 136 17.14 -2.51 -8.04
N SER A 137 17.88 -3.60 -7.99
CA SER A 137 18.83 -3.86 -6.92
C SER A 137 19.73 -2.63 -6.78
N PRO A 138 20.17 -2.25 -5.56
CA PRO A 138 21.15 -1.18 -5.38
C PRO A 138 22.37 -1.35 -6.29
N GLU A 139 22.71 -2.59 -6.65
CA GLU A 139 23.79 -2.96 -7.56
C GLU A 139 23.44 -2.67 -9.03
N GLU A 140 22.24 -3.07 -9.48
CA GLU A 140 21.74 -2.76 -10.84
C GLU A 140 21.58 -1.25 -11.05
N ARG A 141 21.18 -0.52 -10.00
CA ARG A 141 21.08 0.95 -10.02
C ARG A 141 22.44 1.60 -10.20
N ARG A 142 23.48 1.09 -9.52
CA ARG A 142 24.86 1.58 -9.68
C ARG A 142 25.39 1.29 -11.08
N GLU A 143 25.12 0.10 -11.62
CA GLU A 143 25.57 -0.27 -12.96
C GLU A 143 24.88 0.57 -14.05
N LEU A 144 23.57 0.83 -13.92
CA LEU A 144 22.85 1.75 -14.80
C LEU A 144 23.39 3.18 -14.73
N ILE A 145 23.65 3.69 -13.52
CA ILE A 145 24.26 5.02 -13.33
C ILE A 145 25.67 5.07 -13.93
N ARG A 146 26.48 4.02 -13.76
CA ARG A 146 27.83 3.96 -14.31
C ARG A 146 27.80 3.97 -15.85
N ARG A 147 26.92 3.20 -16.47
CA ARG A 147 26.74 3.17 -17.93
C ARG A 147 26.26 4.50 -18.47
N SER A 148 25.27 5.13 -17.83
CA SER A 148 24.76 6.42 -18.28
C SER A 148 25.81 7.52 -18.17
N VAL A 149 26.62 7.53 -17.10
CA VAL A 149 27.74 8.47 -16.95
C VAL A 149 28.80 8.23 -18.02
N LEU A 150 29.18 6.98 -18.33
CA LEU A 150 30.15 6.68 -19.38
C LEU A 150 29.68 7.16 -20.76
N VAL A 151 28.41 6.95 -21.09
CA VAL A 151 27.81 7.41 -22.34
C VAL A 151 27.78 8.93 -22.40
N ALA A 152 27.38 9.60 -21.32
CA ALA A 152 27.34 11.06 -21.25
C ALA A 152 28.74 11.67 -21.40
N VAL A 153 29.75 11.10 -20.74
CA VAL A 153 31.15 11.53 -20.88
C VAL A 153 31.64 11.32 -22.31
N GLY A 154 31.37 10.16 -22.91
CA GLY A 154 31.74 9.87 -24.30
C GLY A 154 31.11 10.86 -25.28
N LEU A 155 29.82 11.16 -25.14
CA LEU A 155 29.12 12.17 -25.95
C LEU A 155 29.67 13.57 -25.74
N THR A 156 30.01 13.94 -24.50
CA THR A 156 30.59 15.24 -24.18
C THR A 156 31.97 15.40 -24.83
N VAL A 157 32.83 14.38 -24.71
CA VAL A 157 34.16 14.38 -25.35
C VAL A 157 34.03 14.45 -26.86
N LEU A 158 33.15 13.65 -27.46
CA LEU A 158 32.88 13.67 -28.89
C LEU A 158 32.42 15.07 -29.35
N PHE A 159 31.51 15.70 -28.60
CA PHE A 159 31.03 17.05 -28.88
C PHE A 159 32.16 18.08 -28.83
N VAL A 160 33.02 18.03 -27.82
CA VAL A 160 34.19 18.92 -27.71
C VAL A 160 35.16 18.70 -28.88
N VAL A 161 35.43 17.45 -29.27
CA VAL A 161 36.28 17.13 -30.43
C VAL A 161 35.68 17.69 -31.71
N LEU A 162 34.36 17.57 -31.91
CA LEU A 162 33.67 18.14 -33.06
C LEU A 162 33.74 19.67 -33.08
N LEU A 163 33.57 20.34 -31.94
CA LEU A 163 33.73 21.80 -31.84
C LEU A 163 35.15 22.25 -32.19
N TRP A 164 36.16 21.52 -31.71
CA TRP A 164 37.56 21.78 -32.03
C TRP A 164 37.85 21.59 -33.52
N LEU A 165 37.37 20.49 -34.13
CA LEU A 165 37.52 20.25 -35.57
C LEU A 165 36.77 21.27 -36.44
N ALA A 166 35.66 21.81 -35.94
CA ALA A 166 34.91 22.86 -36.63
C ALA A 166 35.55 24.26 -36.49
N GLY A 167 36.62 24.41 -35.70
CA GLY A 167 37.31 25.70 -35.48
C GLY A 167 36.54 26.67 -34.59
N TRP A 168 35.59 26.17 -33.80
CA TRP A 168 34.83 26.98 -32.83
C TRP A 168 35.52 27.07 -31.47
N LEU A 169 36.62 26.34 -31.28
CA LEU A 169 37.44 26.25 -30.07
C LEU A 169 38.92 26.36 -30.44
#